data_AF-A0A453N1D8-F1
#
_entry.id   AF-A0A453N1D8-F1
#
_cell.length_a   1.000
_cell.length_b   1.000
_cell.length_c   1.000
_cell.angle_alpha   90.00
_cell.angle_beta   90.00
_cell.angle_gamma   90.00
#
_symmetry.space_group_name_H-M   'P 1'
#
loop_
_entity.id
_entity.type
_entity.pdbx_description
1 polymer ?
#
loop_
_entity_poly.entity_id
_entity_poly.type
_entity_poly.pdbx_seq_one_letter_code
_entity_poly.pdbx_strand_id
1 'polypeptide(L)'
;MFEIKGTDTLQADVEIEFEPGTMDEADAFDPSWLLNTEKHCREADASAPGGLGPFGLVVLASDDMEEHTAVHFRVYKSKHKHMILMCSDLRRSSLRSGLYTPAYGGFFEFDLEKEKKISLRTLIDRSAVESFGGGGRVCIMARVYPVALVDDRGAHMYAFNNGTTAVMVSQLKAWSMKRAQVNVKKG
;
A
#
# COMPACT_ATOMS: atom_id res chain seq x y z
N MET A 1 -14.04 -0.38 -3.58
CA MET A 1 -12.76 -0.16 -4.28
C MET A 1 -13.00 0.58 -5.58
N PHE A 2 -11.99 1.25 -6.12
CA PHE A 2 -12.00 1.94 -7.40
C PHE A 2 -10.86 1.39 -8.27
N GLU A 3 -11.18 0.86 -9.45
CA GLU A 3 -10.18 0.27 -10.36
C GLU A 3 -9.43 1.33 -11.15
N ILE A 4 -8.10 1.25 -11.15
CA ILE A 4 -7.22 2.16 -11.89
C ILE A 4 -6.96 1.55 -13.27
N LYS A 5 -7.53 2.17 -14.31
CA LYS A 5 -7.48 1.69 -15.70
C LYS A 5 -6.53 2.53 -16.57
N GLY A 6 -6.20 1.98 -17.75
CA GLY A 6 -5.42 2.70 -18.77
C GLY A 6 -3.91 2.77 -18.50
N THR A 7 -3.40 1.89 -17.63
CA THR A 7 -1.98 1.78 -17.28
C THR A 7 -1.54 0.32 -17.34
N ASP A 8 -0.28 0.04 -17.67
CA ASP A 8 0.33 -1.28 -17.58
C ASP A 8 0.53 -1.64 -16.10
N THR A 9 -0.41 -2.40 -15.55
CA THR A 9 -0.46 -2.77 -14.13
C THR A 9 0.66 -3.70 -13.68
N LEU A 10 1.41 -4.29 -14.61
CA LEU A 10 2.62 -5.07 -14.31
C LEU A 10 3.89 -4.21 -14.31
N GLN A 11 3.86 -3.03 -14.93
CA GLN A 11 5.01 -2.14 -15.02
C GLN A 11 4.55 -0.66 -14.97
N ALA A 12 4.34 -0.15 -13.77
CA ALA A 12 3.74 1.16 -13.52
C ALA A 12 4.46 1.99 -12.46
N ASP A 13 4.26 3.30 -12.53
CA ASP A 13 4.48 4.26 -11.44
C ASP A 13 3.14 4.88 -11.09
N VAL A 14 2.77 4.84 -9.80
CA VAL A 14 1.46 5.29 -9.33
C VAL A 14 1.65 6.20 -8.14
N GLU A 15 1.08 7.40 -8.23
CA GLU A 15 1.06 8.40 -7.17
C GLU A 15 -0.38 8.72 -6.80
N ILE A 16 -0.71 8.60 -5.52
CA ILE A 16 -2.03 8.90 -4.98
C ILE A 16 -1.90 9.78 -3.74
N GLU A 17 -2.75 10.80 -3.64
CA GLU A 17 -2.88 11.69 -2.49
C GLU A 17 -4.23 11.47 -1.82
N PHE A 18 -4.19 11.10 -0.54
CA PHE A 18 -5.36 10.90 0.30
C PHE A 18 -5.58 12.11 1.20
N GLU A 19 -6.81 12.60 1.25
CA GLU A 19 -7.30 13.61 2.18
C GLU A 19 -8.26 12.92 3.17
N PRO A 20 -7.77 12.55 4.36
CA PRO A 20 -8.62 11.92 5.33
C PRO A 20 -9.64 12.92 5.90
N GLY A 21 -10.86 12.47 6.15
CA GLY A 21 -11.95 13.29 6.68
C GLY A 21 -11.78 13.67 8.16
N THR A 22 -12.82 13.44 8.96
CA THR A 22 -12.77 13.74 10.40
C THR A 22 -11.90 12.72 11.14
N MET A 23 -11.26 13.16 12.22
CA MET A 23 -10.41 12.29 13.06
C MET A 23 -11.17 11.58 14.16
N ASP A 24 -12.47 11.84 14.31
CA ASP A 24 -13.24 11.39 15.47
C ASP A 24 -13.23 9.87 15.66
N GLU A 25 -13.22 9.13 14.55
CA GLU A 25 -13.19 7.66 14.53
C GLU A 25 -11.77 7.09 14.60
N ALA A 26 -10.71 7.89 14.46
CA ALA A 26 -9.34 7.34 14.45
C ALA A 26 -8.99 6.67 15.79
N ASP A 27 -8.42 5.47 15.70
CA ASP A 27 -8.05 4.63 16.85
C ASP A 27 -6.91 5.26 17.67
N ALA A 28 -6.84 4.96 18.97
CA ALA A 28 -5.74 5.43 19.81
C ALA A 28 -4.44 4.69 19.46
N PHE A 29 -3.34 5.43 19.37
CA PHE A 29 -2.02 4.85 19.15
C PHE A 29 -1.50 4.15 20.41
N ASP A 30 -1.09 2.88 20.28
CA ASP A 30 -0.31 2.17 21.31
C ASP A 30 1.18 2.14 20.92
N PRO A 31 2.07 2.76 21.71
CA PRO A 31 3.51 2.71 21.48
C PRO A 31 4.12 1.30 21.44
N SER A 32 3.46 0.30 22.02
CA SER A 32 3.91 -1.10 21.99
C SER A 32 4.00 -1.65 20.56
N TRP A 33 3.20 -1.12 19.63
CA TRP A 33 3.21 -1.51 18.22
C TRP A 33 4.54 -1.19 17.52
N LEU A 34 5.32 -0.22 18.02
CA LEU A 34 6.64 0.11 17.48
C LEU A 34 7.66 -1.01 17.70
N LEU A 35 7.45 -1.88 18.69
CA LEU A 35 8.35 -2.98 18.99
C LEU A 35 8.23 -4.11 17.96
N ASN A 36 7.09 -4.22 17.27
CA ASN A 36 6.86 -5.21 16.24
C ASN A 36 5.80 -4.74 15.23
N THR A 37 6.21 -3.80 14.37
CA THR A 37 5.34 -3.22 13.34
C THR A 37 4.85 -4.27 12.34
N GLU A 38 5.66 -5.29 12.02
CA GLU A 38 5.24 -6.38 11.12
C GLU A 38 4.05 -7.14 11.70
N LYS A 39 4.13 -7.54 12.99
CA LYS A 39 3.00 -8.19 13.67
C LYS A 39 1.77 -7.29 13.64
N HIS A 40 1.92 -6.00 13.92
CA HIS A 40 0.81 -5.07 13.89
C HIS A 40 0.19 -4.95 12.49
N CYS A 41 0.98 -4.89 11.41
CA CYS A 41 0.45 -4.90 10.04
C CYS A 41 -0.30 -6.19 9.68
N ARG A 42 0.04 -7.34 10.31
CA ARG A 42 -0.71 -8.60 10.13
C ARG A 42 -2.05 -8.60 10.87
N GLU A 43 -2.10 -7.97 12.04
CA GLU A 43 -3.31 -7.85 12.87
C GLU A 43 -4.25 -6.76 12.34
N ALA A 44 -3.68 -5.63 11.91
CA ALA A 44 -4.34 -4.46 11.36
C ALA A 44 -4.25 -4.43 9.82
N ASP A 45 -4.55 -5.57 9.19
CA ASP A 45 -4.41 -5.76 7.75
C ASP A 45 -5.42 -4.96 6.91
N ALA A 46 -5.39 -5.14 5.58
CA ALA A 46 -6.23 -4.38 4.64
C ALA A 46 -7.74 -4.74 4.71
N SER A 47 -8.11 -5.83 5.37
CA SER A 47 -9.50 -6.27 5.56
C SER A 47 -10.01 -6.05 6.99
N ALA A 48 -9.10 -5.90 7.96
CA ALA A 48 -9.46 -5.63 9.34
C ALA A 48 -10.17 -4.26 9.44
N PRO A 49 -11.28 -4.16 10.20
CA PRO A 49 -11.97 -2.90 10.39
C PRO A 49 -11.07 -1.86 11.09
N GLY A 50 -11.41 -0.60 10.94
CA GLY A 50 -10.73 0.51 11.60
C GLY A 50 -11.45 1.81 11.35
N GLY A 51 -11.19 2.81 12.19
CA GLY A 51 -11.81 4.11 12.03
C GLY A 51 -11.32 4.84 10.78
N LEU A 52 -10.04 5.22 10.80
CA LEU A 52 -9.37 5.92 9.71
C LEU A 52 -8.36 4.99 9.01
N GLY A 53 -8.90 4.21 8.09
CA GLY A 53 -8.20 3.15 7.38
C GLY A 53 -8.58 1.75 7.87
N PRO A 54 -8.21 0.73 7.09
CA PRO A 54 -7.16 0.76 6.08
C PRO A 54 -7.62 1.39 4.76
N PHE A 55 -6.82 2.31 4.22
CA PHE A 55 -7.02 2.88 2.87
C PHE A 55 -5.69 2.93 2.12
N GLY A 56 -5.71 2.76 0.80
CA GLY A 56 -4.48 2.66 0.03
C GLY A 56 -4.68 2.08 -1.36
N LEU A 57 -3.68 1.32 -1.80
CA LEU A 57 -3.66 0.64 -3.09
C LEU A 57 -3.69 -0.88 -2.91
N VAL A 58 -4.37 -1.56 -3.82
CA VAL A 58 -4.16 -2.98 -4.10
C VAL A 58 -3.49 -3.08 -5.46
N VAL A 59 -2.36 -3.76 -5.54
CA VAL A 59 -1.55 -3.90 -6.76
C VAL A 59 -1.30 -5.36 -7.07
N LEU A 60 -1.00 -5.66 -8.34
CA LEU A 60 -0.73 -7.02 -8.83
C LEU A 60 -1.84 -7.99 -8.42
N ALA A 61 -3.09 -7.56 -8.57
CA ALA A 61 -4.26 -8.34 -8.19
C ALA A 61 -4.74 -9.24 -9.34
N SER A 62 -5.16 -10.47 -9.02
CA SER A 62 -5.91 -11.35 -9.93
C SER A 62 -7.36 -10.88 -10.08
N ASP A 63 -8.03 -11.31 -11.14
CA ASP A 63 -9.44 -10.98 -11.45
C ASP A 63 -10.40 -11.30 -10.28
N ASP A 64 -10.14 -12.39 -9.58
CA ASP A 64 -10.92 -12.89 -8.43
C ASP A 64 -10.41 -12.38 -7.08
N MET A 65 -9.36 -11.55 -7.06
CA MET A 65 -8.68 -11.05 -5.86
C MET A 65 -8.11 -12.15 -4.95
N GLU A 66 -7.98 -13.40 -5.42
CA GLU A 66 -7.32 -14.47 -4.65
C GLU A 66 -5.86 -14.11 -4.36
N GLU A 67 -5.16 -13.60 -5.39
CA GLU A 67 -3.81 -13.05 -5.28
C GLU A 67 -3.84 -11.53 -5.38
N HIS A 68 -3.19 -10.83 -4.45
CA HIS A 68 -2.95 -9.40 -4.50
C HIS A 68 -1.93 -8.95 -3.46
N THR A 69 -1.36 -7.76 -3.68
CA THR A 69 -0.54 -7.07 -2.67
C THR A 69 -1.24 -5.80 -2.22
N ALA A 70 -1.46 -5.64 -0.92
CA ALA A 70 -2.11 -4.45 -0.38
C ALA A 70 -1.07 -3.51 0.23
N VAL A 71 -1.06 -2.25 -0.21
CA VAL A 71 -0.23 -1.18 0.34
C VAL A 71 -1.15 -0.13 0.92
N HIS A 72 -1.19 0.01 2.24
CA HIS A 72 -2.22 0.79 2.91
C HIS A 72 -1.71 1.59 4.10
N PHE A 73 -2.49 2.60 4.46
CA PHE A 73 -2.30 3.38 5.66
C PHE A 73 -3.38 3.10 6.69
N ARG A 74 -3.00 3.29 7.95
CA ARG A 74 -3.92 3.54 9.07
C ARG A 74 -3.44 4.76 9.83
N VAL A 75 -4.38 5.56 10.33
CA VAL A 75 -4.07 6.75 11.11
C VAL A 75 -4.53 6.56 12.54
N TYR A 76 -3.64 6.84 13.48
CA TYR A 76 -3.89 6.73 14.91
C TYR A 76 -3.74 8.08 15.60
N LYS A 77 -4.57 8.32 16.62
CA LYS A 77 -4.47 9.47 17.52
C LYS A 77 -3.29 9.27 18.48
N SER A 78 -2.38 10.25 18.53
CA SER A 78 -1.32 10.33 19.54
C SER A 78 -1.43 11.65 20.32
N LYS A 79 -0.67 11.80 21.41
CA LYS A 79 -0.82 12.91 22.38
C LYS A 79 -0.61 14.32 21.79
N HIS A 80 0.18 14.43 20.73
CA HIS A 80 0.59 15.73 20.16
C HIS A 80 0.38 15.83 18.64
N LYS A 81 0.28 14.70 17.95
CA LYS A 81 0.17 14.57 16.49
C LYS A 81 -0.57 13.28 16.16
N HIS A 82 -0.61 12.93 14.87
CA HIS A 82 -1.09 11.65 14.41
C HIS A 82 0.08 10.72 14.12
N MET A 83 -0.12 9.44 14.41
CA MET A 83 0.80 8.37 14.02
C MET A 83 0.21 7.65 12.84
N ILE A 84 0.91 7.67 11.70
CA ILE A 84 0.50 6.95 10.51
C ILE A 84 1.29 5.66 10.44
N LEU A 85 0.58 4.55 10.34
CA LEU A 85 1.13 3.26 9.94
C LEU A 85 1.02 3.13 8.44
N MET A 86 2.11 2.79 7.77
CA MET A 86 2.12 2.28 6.42
C MET A 86 2.40 0.78 6.46
N CYS A 87 1.60 -0.02 5.78
CA CYS A 87 1.80 -1.45 5.62
C CYS A 87 1.94 -1.81 4.14
N SER A 88 2.75 -2.83 3.87
CA SER A 88 2.72 -3.60 2.63
C SER A 88 2.46 -5.06 3.02
N ASP A 89 1.22 -5.51 2.82
CA ASP A 89 0.78 -6.86 3.18
C ASP A 89 0.90 -7.80 1.97
N LEU A 90 1.86 -8.71 2.05
CA LEU A 90 2.17 -9.67 1.00
C LEU A 90 1.52 -11.03 1.27
N ARG A 91 0.78 -11.22 2.37
CA ARG A 91 0.26 -12.54 2.78
C ARG A 91 -0.62 -13.20 1.73
N ARG A 92 -1.29 -12.39 0.89
CA ARG A 92 -2.11 -12.83 -0.25
C ARG A 92 -1.43 -12.59 -1.60
N SER A 93 -0.15 -12.27 -1.65
CA SER A 93 0.55 -11.94 -2.91
C SER A 93 0.84 -13.14 -3.81
N SER A 94 0.70 -14.37 -3.30
CA SER A 94 0.90 -15.58 -4.09
C SER A 94 0.16 -16.79 -3.48
N LEU A 95 -0.42 -17.62 -4.33
CA LEU A 95 -0.95 -18.95 -4.00
C LEU A 95 0.15 -20.03 -3.96
N ARG A 96 1.38 -19.70 -4.39
CA ARG A 96 2.50 -20.64 -4.36
C ARG A 96 2.95 -20.88 -2.91
N SER A 97 2.86 -22.14 -2.48
CA SER A 97 3.34 -22.57 -1.16
C SER A 97 4.86 -22.40 -1.00
N GLY A 98 5.30 -22.09 0.22
CA GLY A 98 6.72 -22.03 0.59
C GLY A 98 7.41 -20.70 0.25
N LEU A 99 6.66 -19.71 -0.25
CA LEU A 99 7.15 -18.34 -0.38
C LEU A 99 7.11 -17.61 0.97
N TYR A 100 8.07 -16.73 1.19
CA TYR A 100 8.05 -15.80 2.32
C TYR A 100 7.17 -14.59 1.97
N THR A 101 6.00 -14.49 2.61
CA THR A 101 4.97 -13.47 2.38
C THR A 101 4.65 -12.67 3.65
N PRO A 102 5.59 -11.80 4.10
CA PRO A 102 5.41 -11.02 5.32
C PRO A 102 4.39 -9.87 5.15
N ALA A 103 4.11 -9.16 6.24
CA ALA A 103 3.40 -7.89 6.18
C ALA A 103 4.32 -6.78 6.71
N TYR A 104 5.12 -6.20 5.82
CA TYR A 104 6.04 -5.14 6.20
C TYR A 104 5.29 -3.90 6.66
N GLY A 105 5.91 -3.11 7.55
CA GLY A 105 5.33 -1.83 7.93
C GLY A 105 6.32 -0.86 8.54
N GLY A 106 5.91 0.40 8.56
CA GLY A 106 6.64 1.51 9.18
C GLY A 106 5.68 2.56 9.71
N PHE A 107 6.07 3.18 10.82
CA PHE A 107 5.34 4.31 11.39
C PHE A 107 6.04 5.62 11.08
N PHE A 108 5.25 6.69 10.92
CA PHE A 108 5.78 8.05 10.89
C PHE A 108 4.80 9.02 11.56
N GLU A 109 5.36 10.08 12.15
CA GLU A 109 4.55 11.19 12.65
C GLU A 109 4.02 12.02 11.50
N PHE A 110 2.79 12.49 11.65
CA PHE A 110 2.14 13.33 10.66
C PHE A 110 1.25 14.38 11.32
N ASP A 111 1.37 15.61 10.84
CA ASP A 111 0.57 16.74 11.29
C ASP A 111 -0.56 16.99 10.28
N LEU A 112 -1.69 16.30 10.46
CA LEU A 112 -2.83 16.39 9.53
C LEU A 112 -3.38 17.82 9.38
N GLU A 113 -3.27 18.66 10.42
CA GLU A 113 -3.76 20.04 10.35
C GLU A 113 -2.92 20.90 9.38
N LYS A 114 -1.60 20.67 9.35
CA LYS A 114 -0.68 21.41 8.48
C LYS A 114 -0.51 20.77 7.11
N GLU A 115 -0.35 19.45 7.08
CA GLU A 115 0.05 18.71 5.89
C GLU A 115 -1.17 18.31 5.03
N LYS A 116 -2.33 18.07 5.66
CA LYS A 116 -3.66 17.76 5.07
C LYS A 116 -3.76 16.49 4.21
N LYS A 117 -2.69 16.09 3.53
CA LYS A 117 -2.68 15.04 2.53
C LYS A 117 -1.63 13.97 2.83
N ILE A 118 -2.03 12.71 2.85
CA ILE A 118 -1.12 11.58 2.97
C ILE A 118 -0.82 11.08 1.56
N SER A 119 0.43 11.20 1.12
CA SER A 119 0.86 10.71 -0.19
C SER A 119 1.34 9.26 -0.13
N LEU A 120 1.04 8.50 -1.18
CA LEU A 120 1.61 7.20 -1.48
C LEU A 120 2.09 7.19 -2.93
N ARG A 121 3.35 6.83 -3.13
CA ARG A 121 3.88 6.45 -4.44
C ARG A 121 4.24 4.97 -4.43
N THR A 122 3.84 4.24 -5.45
CA THR A 122 4.18 2.83 -5.61
C THR A 122 4.70 2.57 -7.01
N LEU A 123 5.96 2.13 -7.10
CA LEU A 123 6.55 1.58 -8.32
C LEU A 123 6.26 0.09 -8.37
N ILE A 124 5.76 -0.37 -9.50
CA ILE A 124 5.42 -1.76 -9.77
C ILE A 124 6.28 -2.20 -10.94
N ASP A 125 7.11 -3.22 -10.74
CA ASP A 125 7.91 -3.86 -11.79
C ASP A 125 7.86 -5.38 -11.62
N ARG A 126 6.77 -5.97 -12.11
CA ARG A 126 6.46 -7.40 -12.13
C ARG A 126 6.52 -8.04 -10.74
N SER A 127 7.71 -8.46 -10.33
CA SER A 127 7.96 -9.13 -9.05
C SER A 127 8.48 -8.20 -7.95
N ALA A 128 8.60 -6.91 -8.23
CA ALA A 128 9.04 -5.89 -7.30
C ALA A 128 7.96 -4.82 -7.11
N VAL A 129 7.71 -4.46 -5.86
CA VAL A 129 6.81 -3.38 -5.46
C VAL A 129 7.58 -2.49 -4.49
N GLU A 130 7.82 -1.23 -4.87
CA GLU A 130 8.50 -0.24 -4.03
C GLU A 130 7.54 0.86 -3.67
N SER A 131 7.23 1.00 -2.39
CA SER A 131 6.21 1.92 -1.89
C SER A 131 6.80 2.99 -0.98
N PHE A 132 6.42 4.24 -1.22
CA PHE A 132 6.92 5.44 -0.55
C PHE A 132 5.75 6.20 0.06
N GLY A 133 5.64 6.18 1.39
CA GLY A 133 4.58 6.84 2.14
C GLY A 133 5.01 8.18 2.74
N GLY A 134 4.09 9.15 2.76
CA GLY A 134 4.30 10.46 3.38
C GLY A 134 5.46 11.24 2.76
N GLY A 135 5.61 11.19 1.44
CA GLY A 135 6.73 11.82 0.72
C GLY A 135 8.08 11.14 0.96
N GLY A 136 8.10 9.84 1.27
CA GLY A 136 9.32 9.06 1.51
C GLY A 136 9.77 9.00 2.98
N ARG A 137 8.90 9.38 3.94
CA ARG A 137 9.15 9.15 5.38
C ARG A 137 9.22 7.67 5.72
N VAL A 138 8.45 6.85 4.99
CA VAL A 138 8.53 5.39 5.04
C VAL A 138 8.69 4.87 3.62
N CYS A 139 9.67 3.98 3.43
CA CYS A 139 9.93 3.30 2.18
C CYS A 139 9.89 1.78 2.43
N ILE A 140 9.08 1.05 1.67
CA ILE A 140 8.96 -0.41 1.78
C ILE A 140 9.20 -1.02 0.40
N MET A 141 10.23 -1.84 0.30
CA MET A 141 10.49 -2.67 -0.88
C MET A 141 10.00 -4.09 -0.61
N ALA A 142 9.20 -4.62 -1.53
CA ALA A 142 8.61 -5.94 -1.46
C ALA A 142 8.91 -6.75 -2.73
N ARG A 143 9.06 -8.07 -2.57
CA ARG A 143 9.16 -9.02 -3.67
C ARG A 143 7.94 -9.94 -3.64
N VAL A 144 7.27 -10.08 -4.79
CA VAL A 144 6.02 -10.84 -4.91
C VAL A 144 6.04 -11.71 -6.16
N TYR A 145 5.33 -12.84 -6.12
CA TYR A 145 5.35 -13.86 -7.17
C TYR A 145 3.95 -14.47 -7.40
N PRO A 146 2.96 -13.67 -7.79
CA PRO A 146 1.60 -14.17 -8.07
C PRO A 146 1.61 -15.15 -9.24
N VAL A 147 0.96 -16.30 -9.08
CA VAL A 147 0.92 -17.37 -10.11
C VAL A 147 -0.12 -17.08 -11.18
N ALA A 148 -1.22 -16.41 -10.83
CA ALA A 148 -2.30 -16.05 -11.74
C ALA A 148 -1.83 -15.10 -12.86
N LEU A 149 -0.78 -14.32 -12.60
CA LEU A 149 -0.25 -13.31 -13.52
C LEU A 149 0.83 -13.85 -14.47
N VAL A 150 1.21 -15.13 -14.37
CA VAL A 150 2.24 -15.74 -15.23
C VAL A 150 1.78 -15.85 -16.69
N ASP A 151 0.49 -16.11 -16.91
CA ASP A 151 -0.10 -16.30 -18.25
C ASP A 151 -0.60 -14.98 -18.88
N ASP A 152 -0.17 -13.83 -18.38
CA ASP A 152 -0.49 -12.50 -18.92
C ASP A 152 -2.00 -12.19 -19.00
N ARG A 153 -2.81 -12.78 -18.09
CA ARG A 153 -4.26 -12.55 -17.99
C ARG A 153 -4.65 -11.11 -17.60
N GLY A 154 -3.65 -10.26 -17.40
CA GLY A 154 -3.79 -8.91 -16.88
C GLY A 154 -3.68 -8.92 -15.36
N ALA A 155 -2.96 -7.95 -14.81
CA ALA A 155 -3.04 -7.65 -13.39
C ALA A 155 -4.03 -6.51 -13.19
N HIS A 156 -4.69 -6.48 -12.06
CA HIS A 156 -5.53 -5.36 -11.67
C HIS A 156 -4.85 -4.50 -10.62
N MET A 157 -5.30 -3.26 -10.55
CA MET A 157 -4.85 -2.29 -9.58
C MET A 157 -6.03 -1.45 -9.12
N TYR A 158 -6.12 -1.22 -7.81
CA TYR A 158 -7.26 -0.55 -7.20
C TYR A 158 -6.80 0.47 -6.16
N ALA A 159 -7.53 1.57 -6.05
CA ALA A 159 -7.57 2.36 -4.82
C ALA A 159 -8.71 1.84 -3.93
N PHE A 160 -8.49 1.78 -2.62
CA PHE A 160 -9.50 1.28 -1.68
C PHE A 160 -9.53 2.06 -0.37
N ASN A 161 -10.66 1.93 0.32
CA ASN A 161 -10.85 2.34 1.70
C ASN A 161 -11.81 1.34 2.35
N ASN A 162 -11.32 0.61 3.34
CA ASN A 162 -12.09 -0.32 4.17
C ASN A 162 -12.24 0.19 5.62
N GLY A 163 -11.85 1.44 5.90
CA GLY A 163 -12.16 2.11 7.16
C GLY A 163 -13.62 2.60 7.20
N THR A 164 -14.09 2.94 8.39
CA THR A 164 -15.45 3.50 8.58
C THR A 164 -15.55 4.96 8.14
N THR A 165 -14.44 5.69 8.19
CA THR A 165 -14.38 7.10 7.78
C THR A 165 -14.08 7.23 6.29
N ALA A 166 -14.81 8.11 5.61
CA ALA A 166 -14.53 8.44 4.22
C ALA A 166 -13.18 9.15 4.08
N VAL A 167 -12.41 8.74 3.08
CA VAL A 167 -11.13 9.35 2.70
C VAL A 167 -11.25 9.80 1.25
N MET A 168 -11.01 11.08 1.00
CA MET A 168 -11.05 11.63 -0.35
C MET A 168 -9.73 11.36 -1.06
N VAL A 169 -9.79 11.08 -2.35
CA VAL A 169 -8.59 11.03 -3.22
C VAL A 169 -8.55 12.34 -3.99
N SER A 170 -7.65 13.25 -3.63
CA SER A 170 -7.56 14.56 -4.29
C SER A 170 -6.69 14.55 -5.53
N GLN A 171 -5.79 13.57 -5.63
CA GLN A 171 -5.00 13.34 -6.83
C GLN A 171 -4.70 11.85 -6.99
N LEU A 172 -4.82 11.36 -8.22
CA LEU A 172 -4.34 10.06 -8.65
C LEU A 172 -3.64 10.23 -10.00
N LYS A 173 -2.41 9.77 -10.09
CA LYS A 173 -1.63 9.71 -11.33
C LYS A 173 -1.06 8.32 -11.48
N ALA A 174 -1.18 7.76 -12.67
CA ALA A 174 -0.64 6.45 -12.99
C ALA A 174 0.02 6.52 -14.37
N TRP A 175 1.24 5.98 -14.48
CA TRP A 175 2.01 5.96 -15.71
C TRP A 175 2.47 4.54 -16.02
N SER A 176 2.24 4.10 -17.26
CA SER A 176 2.88 2.89 -17.78
C SER A 176 4.37 3.17 -17.97
N MET A 177 5.21 2.37 -17.33
CA MET A 177 6.65 2.54 -17.36
C MET A 177 7.24 1.75 -18.52
N LYS A 178 8.03 2.41 -19.37
CA LYS A 178 8.75 1.71 -20.45
C LYS A 178 9.91 0.91 -19.85
N ARG A 179 10.22 -0.24 -20.47
CA ARG A 179 11.40 -1.04 -20.11
C ARG A 179 12.68 -0.22 -20.31
N ALA A 180 13.51 -0.14 -19.29
CA ALA A 180 14.82 0.51 -19.37
C ALA A 180 15.81 -0.34 -20.19
N GLN A 181 16.76 0.31 -20.87
CA GLN A 181 17.94 -0.37 -21.41
C GLN A 181 19.00 -0.47 -20.32
N VAL A 182 19.17 -1.67 -19.78
CA VAL A 182 20.15 -1.93 -18.72
C VAL A 182 21.41 -2.54 -19.34
N ASN A 183 22.56 -1.91 -19.09
CA ASN A 183 23.86 -2.43 -19.53
C ASN A 183 24.19 -3.72 -18.76
N VAL A 184 23.87 -4.87 -19.33
CA VAL A 184 24.33 -6.14 -18.79
C VAL A 184 25.74 -6.39 -19.31
N LYS A 185 26.77 -6.17 -18.47
CA LYS A 185 28.08 -6.78 -18.74
C LYS A 185 27.87 -8.29 -18.67
N LYS A 186 27.98 -8.99 -19.81
CA LYS A 186 28.07 -10.45 -19.80
C LYS A 186 29.35 -10.80 -19.05
N GLY A 187 29.19 -11.36 -17.85
CA GLY A 187 30.27 -12.00 -17.09
C GLY A 187 30.64 -13.34 -17.69
#